data_AF-A0A7J7NNI5-F1
#
_entry.id   AF-A0A7J7NNI5-F1
#
_cell.length_a   1.000
_cell.length_b   1.000
_cell.length_c   1.000
_cell.angle_alpha   90.00
_cell.angle_beta   90.00
_cell.angle_gamma   90.00
#
_symmetry.space_group_name_H-M   'P 1'
#
loop_
_entity.id
_entity.type
_entity.pdbx_description
1 polymer ?
#
loop_
_entity_poly.entity_id
_entity_poly.type
_entity_poly.pdbx_seq_one_letter_code
_entity_poly.pdbx_strand_id
1 'polypeptide(L)' 'MFPTFTSISTFELLNKMLESMMNESKAPFLAILMKDLHVLPDFHGNWSPMADPVSKGVICGLTLDSSEKQLALLYLATV' A
#
# COMPACT_ATOMS: atom_id res chain seq x y z
N MET A 1 -12.27 -10.94 31.32
CA MET A 1 -12.79 -9.92 30.38
C MET A 1 -12.22 -10.25 29.02
N PHE A 2 -13.03 -10.85 28.13
CA PHE A 2 -12.59 -11.20 26.78
C PHE A 2 -12.46 -9.90 25.96
N PRO A 3 -11.40 -9.72 25.17
CA PRO A 3 -11.27 -8.53 24.34
C PRO A 3 -12.41 -8.51 23.31
N THR A 4 -13.09 -7.38 23.21
CA THR A 4 -14.13 -7.13 22.22
C THR A 4 -13.50 -7.13 20.83
N PHE A 5 -13.91 -8.06 19.96
CA PHE A 5 -13.59 -7.99 18.54
C PHE A 5 -14.20 -6.70 17.97
N THR A 6 -13.38 -5.69 17.73
CA THR A 6 -13.80 -4.50 16.98
C THR A 6 -14.07 -4.93 15.54
N SER A 7 -15.31 -4.78 15.09
CA SER A 7 -15.74 -5.07 13.71
C SER A 7 -15.29 -3.97 12.74
N ILE A 8 -13.99 -3.70 12.68
CA ILE A 8 -13.43 -2.76 11.71
C ILE A 8 -13.08 -3.50 10.42
N SER A 9 -13.20 -2.81 9.28
CA SER A 9 -12.81 -3.38 7.99
C SER A 9 -11.29 -3.48 7.88
N THR A 10 -10.79 -4.40 7.04
CA THR A 10 -9.35 -4.50 6.74
C THR A 10 -8.78 -3.17 6.21
N PHE A 11 -9.55 -2.45 5.39
CA PHE A 11 -9.15 -1.14 4.86
C PHE A 11 -8.99 -0.11 5.98
N GLU A 12 -9.93 -0.07 6.92
CA GLU A 12 -9.85 0.84 8.07
C GLU A 12 -8.65 0.53 8.97
N LEU A 13 -8.37 -0.76 9.17
CA LEU A 13 -7.16 -1.19 9.90
C LEU A 13 -5.89 -0.69 9.21
N LEU A 14 -5.76 -0.91 7.89
CA LEU A 14 -4.59 -0.48 7.11
C LEU A 14 -4.45 1.04 7.09
N ASN A 15 -5.54 1.78 6.93
CA ASN A 15 -5.54 3.25 6.97
C ASN A 15 -5.05 3.76 8.34
N LYS A 16 -5.54 3.19 9.44
CA LYS A 16 -5.09 3.54 10.81
C LYS A 16 -3.60 3.22 11.02
N MET A 17 -3.11 2.12 10.47
CA MET A 17 -1.69 1.78 10.52
C MET A 17 -0.83 2.81 9.76
N LEU A 18 -1.26 3.21 8.56
CA LEU A 18 -0.59 4.24 7.76
C LEU A 18 -0.53 5.60 8.47
N GLU A 19 -1.62 6.01 9.12
CA GLU A 19 -1.66 7.23 9.94
C GLU A 19 -0.67 7.15 11.10
N SER A 20 -0.60 6.02 11.81
CA SER A 20 0.40 5.80 12.87
C SER A 20 1.83 5.92 12.34
N MET A 21 2.11 5.28 11.20
CA MET A 21 3.43 5.31 10.56
C MET A 21 3.83 6.72 10.10
N MET A 22 2.89 7.49 9.57
CA MET A 22 3.12 8.90 9.18
C MET A 22 3.49 9.74 10.40
N ASN A 23 2.77 9.57 11.50
CA ASN A 23 3.02 10.29 12.76
C ASN A 23 4.38 9.88 13.39
N GLU A 24 4.68 8.59 13.44
CA GLU A 24 5.95 8.04 13.96
C GLU A 24 7.16 8.58 13.20
N SER A 25 7.07 8.62 11.86
CA SER A 25 8.14 9.12 10.99
C SER A 25 8.17 10.65 10.84
N LYS A 26 7.17 11.36 11.40
CA LYS A 26 6.96 12.81 11.23
C LYS A 26 6.91 13.22 9.75
N ALA A 27 6.35 12.34 8.91
CA ALA A 27 6.18 12.62 7.49
C ALA A 27 5.14 13.73 7.29
N PRO A 28 5.38 14.68 6.37
CA PRO A 28 4.48 15.81 6.16
C PRO A 28 3.14 15.42 5.52
N PHE A 29 3.08 14.29 4.81
CA PHE A 29 1.87 13.72 4.23
C PHE A 29 2.08 12.22 3.94
N LEU A 30 0.98 11.49 3.76
CA LEU A 30 0.96 10.02 3.71
C LEU A 30 1.83 9.43 2.58
N ALA A 31 1.79 10.01 1.38
CA ALA A 31 2.52 9.50 0.22
C ALA A 31 4.07 9.53 0.37
N ILE A 32 4.62 10.28 1.33
CA ILE A 32 6.06 10.22 1.64
C ILE A 32 6.46 8.82 2.16
N LEU A 33 5.54 8.09 2.80
CA LEU A 33 5.82 6.76 3.32
C LEU A 33 6.20 5.75 2.22
N MET A 34 5.70 5.95 0.99
CA MET A 34 5.96 5.10 -0.17
C MET A 34 6.99 5.70 -1.13
N LYS A 35 7.83 6.66 -0.69
CA LYS A 35 8.75 7.39 -1.58
C LYS A 35 9.67 6.49 -2.43
N ASP A 36 10.02 5.31 -1.91
CA ASP A 36 10.92 4.34 -2.55
C ASP A 36 10.16 3.10 -3.07
N LEU A 37 8.83 3.07 -2.98
CA LEU A 37 7.96 1.96 -3.37
C LEU A 37 6.99 2.41 -4.47
N HIS A 38 7.08 1.77 -5.63
CA HIS A 38 6.27 2.15 -6.80
C HIS A 38 5.58 0.94 -7.41
N VAL A 39 4.34 1.15 -7.87
CA VAL A 39 3.52 0.13 -8.54
C VAL A 39 3.18 0.61 -9.95
N LEU A 40 3.55 -0.18 -10.96
CA LEU A 40 2.94 -0.12 -12.29
C LEU A 40 1.72 -1.04 -12.27
N PRO A 41 0.49 -0.52 -12.44
CA PRO A 41 -0.73 -1.28 -12.15
C PRO A 41 -1.22 -2.20 -13.29
N ASP A 42 -0.44 -2.38 -14.36
CA ASP A 42 -0.82 -3.14 -15.56
C ASP A 42 -0.89 -4.67 -15.34
N PHE A 43 -1.37 -5.15 -14.18
CA PHE A 43 -1.46 -6.58 -13.85
C PHE A 43 -2.42 -7.36 -14.76
N HIS A 44 -3.38 -6.66 -15.38
CA HIS A 44 -4.31 -7.23 -16.36
C HIS A 44 -4.16 -6.57 -17.75
N GLY A 45 -2.93 -6.17 -18.10
CA GLY A 45 -2.66 -5.38 -19.29
C GLY A 45 -3.02 -3.91 -19.11
N ASN A 46 -2.57 -3.09 -20.05
CA ASN A 46 -2.91 -1.68 -20.13
C ASN A 46 -4.00 -1.49 -21.18
N TRP A 47 -5.27 -1.36 -20.77
CA TRP A 47 -6.33 -1.09 -21.73
C TRP A 47 -6.22 0.32 -22.32
N SER A 48 -5.85 1.29 -21.51
CA SER A 48 -5.69 2.68 -21.92
C SER A 48 -4.64 3.35 -21.03
N PRO A 49 -3.82 4.28 -21.57
CA PRO A 49 -3.81 4.78 -22.94
C PRO A 49 -2.98 3.96 -23.94
N MET A 50 -2.18 2.99 -23.48
CA MET A 50 -1.26 2.26 -24.36
C MET A 50 -1.94 1.15 -25.17
N ALA A 51 -3.11 0.67 -24.73
CA ALA A 51 -3.85 -0.42 -25.39
C ALA A 51 -2.98 -1.67 -25.62
N ASP A 52 -2.13 -1.98 -24.64
CA ASP A 52 -1.27 -3.17 -24.63
C ASP A 52 -1.84 -4.23 -23.68
N PRO A 53 -2.56 -5.25 -24.20
CA PRO A 53 -3.16 -6.30 -23.36
C PRO A 53 -2.13 -7.27 -22.78
N VAL A 54 -0.87 -7.28 -23.23
CA VAL A 54 0.16 -8.19 -22.71
C VAL A 54 1.07 -7.55 -21.66
N SER A 55 0.98 -6.23 -21.45
CA SER A 55 1.64 -5.52 -20.35
C SER A 55 1.45 -6.23 -19.01
N LYS A 56 2.46 -6.11 -18.15
CA LYS A 56 2.48 -6.70 -16.82
C LYS A 56 2.77 -5.63 -15.78
N GLY A 57 2.08 -5.74 -14.65
CA GLY A 57 2.33 -4.91 -13.49
C GLY A 57 3.72 -5.19 -12.91
N VAL A 58 4.27 -4.16 -12.28
CA VAL A 58 5.60 -4.18 -11.65
C VAL A 58 5.47 -3.59 -10.26
N ILE A 59 6.16 -4.18 -9.30
CA ILE A 59 6.37 -3.60 -7.98
C ILE A 59 7.88 -3.37 -7.83
N CYS A 60 8.28 -2.13 -7.64
CA CYS A 60 9.68 -1.73 -7.48
C CYS A 60 9.91 -1.18 -6.08
N GLY A 61 11.08 -1.47 -5.48
CA GLY A 61 11.42 -1.02 -4.12
C GLY A 61 11.12 -2.02 -3.00
N LEU A 62 10.90 -3.30 -3.34
CA LEU A 62 10.71 -4.34 -2.33
C LEU A 62 11.98 -4.57 -1.51
N THR A 63 11.79 -4.78 -0.21
CA THR A 63 12.82 -5.24 0.72
C THR A 63 12.45 -6.65 1.21
N LEU A 64 13.26 -7.21 2.12
CA LEU A 64 12.91 -8.48 2.79
C LEU A 64 11.89 -8.29 3.93
N ASP A 65 11.40 -7.07 4.17
CA ASP A 65 10.39 -6.81 5.19
C ASP A 65 9.06 -7.47 4.80
N SER A 66 8.58 -8.39 5.63
CA SER A 66 7.29 -9.08 5.48
C SER A 66 6.30 -8.69 6.58
N SER A 67 6.49 -7.54 7.22
CA SER A 67 5.62 -7.04 8.28
C SER A 67 4.29 -6.51 7.74
N GLU A 68 3.33 -6.36 8.64
CA GLU A 68 2.05 -5.69 8.34
C GLU A 68 2.25 -4.23 7.92
N LYS A 69 3.34 -3.57 8.38
CA LYS A 69 3.69 -2.21 7.92
C LYS A 69 4.02 -2.21 6.43
N GLN A 70 4.79 -3.19 5.95
CA GLN A 70 5.08 -3.33 4.53
C GLN A 70 3.82 -3.63 3.71
N LEU A 71 2.90 -4.44 4.25
CA LEU A 71 1.59 -4.66 3.62
C LEU A 71 0.79 -3.34 3.50
N ALA A 72 0.78 -2.53 4.55
CA ALA A 72 0.12 -1.23 4.53
C ALA A 72 0.71 -0.27 3.49
N LEU A 73 2.05 -0.26 3.32
CA LEU A 73 2.73 0.52 2.27
C LEU A 73 2.38 0.04 0.86
N LEU A 74 2.35 -1.29 0.64
CA LEU A 74 1.92 -1.86 -0.64
C LEU A 74 0.48 -1.51 -0.95
N TYR A 75 -0.41 -1.57 0.05
CA TYR A 75 -1.78 -1.11 -0.09
C TYR A 75 -1.83 0.38 -0.48
N LEU A 76 -1.11 1.26 0.23
CA LEU A 76 -1.05 2.70 -0.09
C LEU A 76 -0.59 2.95 -1.53
N ALA A 77 0.40 2.19 -2.03
CA ALA A 77 0.93 2.35 -3.38
C ALA A 77 -0.04 1.94 -4.50
N THR A 78 -1.21 1.39 -4.16
CA THR A 78 -2.26 1.01 -5.11
C THR A 78 -3.47 1.96 -5.14
N VAL A 79 -3.51 2.96 -4.25
CA VAL A 79 -4.62 3.93 -4.11
C VAL A 79 -4.25 5.26 -4.75
#